data_AF-A0A967I9J5-F1
#
_entry.id   AF-A0A967I9J5-F1
#
_cell.length_a   1.000
_cell.length_b   1.000
_cell.length_c   1.000
_cell.angle_alpha   90.00
_cell.angle_beta   90.00
_cell.angle_gamma   90.00
#
_symmetry.space_group_name_H-M   'P 1'
#
loop_
_entity.id
_entity.type
_entity.pdbx_description
1 polymer ?
#
loop_
_entity_poly.entity_id
_entity_poly.type
_entity_poly.pdbx_seq_one_letter_code
_entity_poly.pdbx_strand_id
1 'polypeptide(L)'
;AEIAAMEAEAERVEFMEALGISEPSLDRINAALYDALGLMSFYTSGEDECRAWTIRKGSSAPVAGGKIHSDIERGFIRVEVM
;
A
#
# COMPACT_ATOMS: atom_id res chain seq x y z
N ALA A 1 10.04 7.82 17.43
CA ALA A 1 9.89 9.29 17.39
C ALA A 1 11.12 9.90 16.71
N GLU A 2 12.33 9.56 17.14
CA GLU A 2 13.59 10.05 16.55
C GLU A 2 13.74 9.74 15.06
N ILE A 3 13.62 8.47 14.64
CA ILE A 3 13.72 8.04 13.23
C ILE A 3 12.75 8.82 12.30
N ALA A 4 11.59 9.23 12.82
CA ALA A 4 10.57 9.95 12.05
C ALA A 4 10.82 11.46 11.96
N ALA A 5 11.70 12.00 12.81
CA ALA A 5 12.06 13.42 12.82
C ALA A 5 13.31 13.71 11.97
N MET A 6 13.98 12.68 11.45
CA MET A 6 15.15 12.80 10.59
C MET A 6 14.71 13.07 9.15
N GLU A 7 15.13 14.20 8.57
CA GLU A 7 14.72 14.59 7.21
C GLU A 7 15.57 13.92 6.12
N ALA A 8 16.83 13.62 6.42
CA ALA A 8 17.74 12.98 5.47
C ALA A 8 17.62 11.46 5.52
N GLU A 9 17.27 10.84 4.40
CA GLU A 9 17.17 9.37 4.31
C GLU A 9 18.49 8.67 4.65
N ALA A 10 19.63 9.23 4.22
CA ALA A 10 20.95 8.68 4.53
C ALA A 10 21.22 8.65 6.04
N GLU A 11 20.89 9.74 6.75
CA GLU A 11 21.05 9.84 8.20
C GLU A 11 20.15 8.81 8.91
N ARG A 12 18.91 8.68 8.44
CA ARG A 12 17.94 7.71 8.94
C ARG A 12 18.45 6.27 8.79
N VAL A 13 19.02 5.94 7.63
CA VAL A 13 19.60 4.62 7.35
C VAL A 13 20.80 4.35 8.27
N GLU A 14 21.76 5.27 8.37
CA GLU A 14 22.93 5.11 9.24
C GLU A 14 22.54 4.91 10.71
N PHE A 15 21.54 5.66 11.20
CA PHE A 15 21.03 5.53 12.55
C PHE A 15 20.33 4.17 12.79
N MET A 16 19.55 3.71 11.82
CA MET A 16 18.92 2.39 11.88
C MET A 16 19.97 1.27 11.88
N GLU A 17 21.00 1.38 11.04
CA GLU A 17 22.12 0.43 10.98
C GLU A 17 22.91 0.38 12.30
N ALA A 18 23.22 1.54 12.89
CA ALA A 18 23.91 1.63 14.17
C ALA A 18 23.14 0.96 15.32
N LEU A 19 21.80 0.93 15.24
CA LEU A 19 20.93 0.29 16.22
C LEU A 19 20.55 -1.16 15.86
N GLY A 20 21.01 -1.69 14.72
CA GLY A 20 20.64 -3.01 14.22
C GLY A 20 19.16 -3.13 13.84
N ILE A 21 18.51 -2.02 13.49
CA ILE A 21 17.12 -1.94 13.08
C ILE A 21 17.07 -2.09 11.56
N SER A 22 16.46 -3.17 11.07
CA SER A 22 16.33 -3.41 9.62
C SER A 22 15.21 -2.62 8.96
N GLU A 23 14.18 -2.26 9.72
CA GLU A 23 13.03 -1.51 9.24
C GLU A 23 12.38 -0.73 10.41
N PRO A 24 11.75 0.42 10.14
CA PRO A 24 11.05 1.18 11.16
C PRO A 24 9.89 0.38 11.77
N SER A 25 9.78 0.39 13.09
CA SER A 25 8.67 -0.28 13.79
C SER A 25 7.29 0.23 13.36
N LEU A 26 7.18 1.47 12.91
CA LEU A 26 5.92 2.04 12.42
C LEU A 26 5.44 1.28 11.18
N ASP A 27 6.33 0.99 10.24
CA ASP A 27 5.99 0.32 8.98
C ASP A 27 5.54 -1.11 9.24
N ARG A 28 6.22 -1.80 10.17
CA ARG A 28 5.82 -3.13 10.66
C ARG A 28 4.43 -3.14 11.26
N ILE A 29 4.13 -2.17 12.11
CA ILE A 29 2.83 -2.05 12.77
C ILE A 29 1.75 -1.73 11.72
N ASN A 30 2.02 -0.82 10.80
CA ASN A 30 1.09 -0.49 9.71
C ASN A 30 0.78 -1.71 8.86
N ALA A 31 1.80 -2.47 8.43
CA ALA A 31 1.62 -3.70 7.67
C ALA A 31 0.79 -4.73 8.46
N ALA A 32 1.12 -4.94 9.74
CA ALA A 32 0.39 -5.89 10.59
C ALA A 32 -1.07 -5.49 10.81
N LEU A 33 -1.36 -4.20 11.02
CA LEU A 33 -2.73 -3.70 11.17
C LEU A 33 -3.51 -3.81 9.86
N TYR A 34 -2.89 -3.49 8.73
CA TYR A 34 -3.50 -3.61 7.41
C TYR A 34 -3.87 -5.06 7.11
N ASP A 35 -2.98 -5.99 7.43
CA ASP A 35 -3.19 -7.43 7.32
C ASP A 35 -4.32 -7.91 8.25
N ALA A 36 -4.29 -7.50 9.52
CA ALA A 36 -5.28 -7.86 10.54
C ALA A 36 -6.69 -7.36 10.21
N LEU A 37 -6.81 -6.21 9.54
CA LEU A 37 -8.09 -5.70 9.02
C LEU A 37 -8.58 -6.46 7.78
N GLY A 38 -7.80 -7.42 7.29
CA GLY A 38 -8.08 -8.17 6.07
C GLY A 38 -8.01 -7.30 4.82
N LEU A 39 -7.15 -6.28 4.82
CA LEU A 39 -6.99 -5.37 3.69
C LEU A 39 -5.81 -5.79 2.81
N MET A 40 -5.90 -5.43 1.54
CA MET A 40 -4.81 -5.50 0.57
C MET A 40 -4.93 -4.33 -0.41
N SER A 41 -3.84 -4.01 -1.09
CA SER A 41 -3.83 -3.03 -2.18
C SER A 41 -3.76 -3.72 -3.53
N PHE A 42 -4.45 -3.19 -4.53
CA PHE A 42 -4.08 -3.36 -5.93
C PHE A 42 -3.60 -2.03 -6.49
N TYR A 43 -2.89 -2.06 -7.61
CA TYR A 43 -2.26 -0.87 -8.17
C TYR A 43 -2.82 -0.58 -9.57
N THR A 44 -3.02 0.70 -9.84
CA THR A 44 -3.16 1.22 -11.20
C THR A 44 -1.89 2.00 -11.51
N SER A 45 -1.28 1.73 -12.65
CA SER A 45 -0.07 2.43 -13.11
C SER A 45 -0.27 2.88 -14.55
N GLY A 46 -0.01 4.16 -14.79
CA GLY A 46 0.06 4.80 -16.10
C GLY A 46 1.13 5.89 -16.08
N GLU A 47 1.31 6.59 -17.21
CA GLU A 47 2.31 7.65 -17.33
C GLU A 47 2.06 8.82 -16.36
N ASP A 48 0.78 9.15 -16.13
CA ASP A 48 0.38 10.27 -15.29
C ASP A 48 0.26 9.91 -13.80
N GLU A 49 -0.14 8.68 -13.47
CA GLU A 49 -0.45 8.28 -12.10
C GLU A 49 -0.06 6.82 -11.81
N CYS A 50 0.58 6.62 -10.66
CA CYS A 50 0.69 5.31 -10.01
C CYS A 50 -0.02 5.39 -8.65
N ARG A 51 -1.05 4.57 -8.46
CA ARG A 51 -1.92 4.64 -7.28
C ARG A 51 -2.23 3.27 -6.70
N ALA A 52 -2.16 3.19 -5.38
CA ALA A 52 -2.61 2.05 -4.59
C ALA A 52 -4.08 2.20 -4.18
N TRP A 53 -4.89 1.18 -4.41
CA TRP A 53 -6.30 1.12 -4.06
C TRP A 53 -6.55 0.06 -2.99
N THR A 54 -7.03 0.50 -1.82
CA THR A 54 -7.33 -0.39 -0.70
C THR A 54 -8.63 -1.17 -0.92
N ILE A 55 -8.54 -2.50 -0.90
CA ILE A 55 -9.65 -3.45 -0.98
C ILE A 55 -9.57 -4.46 0.16
N ARG A 56 -10.63 -5.24 0.37
CA ARG A 56 -10.55 -6.40 1.27
C ARG A 56 -9.90 -7.57 0.52
N LYS A 57 -9.15 -8.38 1.25
CA LYS A 57 -8.62 -9.64 0.72
C LYS A 57 -9.77 -10.52 0.23
N GLY A 58 -9.62 -11.08 -0.96
CA GLY A 58 -10.66 -11.88 -1.61
C GLY A 58 -11.77 -11.07 -2.29
N SER A 59 -11.70 -9.74 -2.34
CA SER A 59 -12.60 -8.94 -3.18
C SER A 59 -12.50 -9.38 -4.64
N SER A 60 -13.65 -9.54 -5.31
CA SER A 60 -13.69 -9.85 -6.73
C SER A 60 -13.24 -8.65 -7.57
N ALA A 61 -12.81 -8.90 -8.81
CA ALA A 61 -12.35 -7.85 -9.72
C ALA A 61 -13.41 -6.72 -9.96
N PRO A 62 -14.72 -7.00 -10.13
CA PRO A 62 -15.73 -5.94 -10.21
C PRO A 62 -15.77 -5.04 -8.97
N VAL A 63 -15.75 -5.63 -7.77
CA VAL A 63 -15.80 -4.89 -6.50
C VAL A 63 -14.54 -4.06 -6.31
N ALA A 64 -13.37 -4.60 -6.70
CA ALA A 64 -12.12 -3.86 -6.69
C ALA A 64 -12.16 -2.67 -7.66
N GLY A 65 -12.67 -2.86 -8.88
CA GLY A 65 -12.89 -1.79 -9.85
C GLY A 65 -13.87 -0.71 -9.36
N GLY A 66 -14.87 -1.11 -8.55
CA GLY A 66 -15.78 -0.18 -7.86
C GLY A 66 -15.09 0.84 -6.95
N LYS A 67 -13.88 0.54 -6.45
CA LYS A 67 -13.07 1.52 -5.69
C LYS A 67 -12.57 2.67 -6.54
N ILE A 68 -12.34 2.44 -7.84
CA ILE A 68 -11.96 3.48 -8.80
C ILE A 68 -13.21 4.29 -9.17
N HIS A 69 -14.29 3.61 -9.58
CA HIS A 69 -15.57 4.25 -9.88
C HIS A 69 -16.73 3.25 -9.84
N SER A 70 -17.90 3.67 -9.36
CA SER A 70 -19.08 2.78 -9.22
C SER A 70 -19.59 2.21 -10.55
N ASP A 71 -19.36 2.90 -11.67
CA ASP A 71 -19.75 2.40 -13.00
C ASP A 71 -18.88 1.22 -13.47
N ILE A 72 -17.62 1.14 -13.04
CA ILE A 72 -16.73 0.02 -13.37
C ILE A 72 -17.25 -1.27 -12.75
N GLU A 73 -17.78 -1.20 -11.53
CA GLU A 73 -18.38 -2.36 -10.86
C GLU A 73 -19.66 -2.83 -11.57
N ARG A 74 -20.55 -1.90 -11.94
CA ARG A 74 -21.81 -2.22 -12.63
C ARG A 74 -21.60 -2.73 -14.05
N GLY A 75 -20.65 -2.13 -14.76
CA GLY A 75 -20.36 -2.41 -16.17
C GLY A 75 -19.18 -3.34 -16.39
N PHE A 76 -18.73 -4.07 -15.35
CA PHE A 76 -17.53 -4.89 -15.43
C PHE A 76 -17.65 -5.96 -16.53
N ILE A 77 -16.64 -6.02 -17.40
CA ILE A 77 -16.53 -7.06 -18.46
C ILE A 77 -15.32 -7.95 -18.19
N ARG A 78 -14.14 -7.34 -18.07
CA ARG A 78 -12.88 -8.03 -17.78
C ARG A 78 -11.91 -7.10 -17.06
N VAL A 79 -10.90 -7.69 -16.43
CA VAL A 79 -9.72 -6.99 -15.93
C VAL A 79 -8.48 -7.58 -16.61
N GLU A 80 -7.47 -6.74 -16.81
CA GLU A 80 -6.14 -7.15 -17.26
C GLU A 80 -5.20 -7.04 -16.06
N VAL A 81 -4.45 -8.10 -15.80
CA VAL A 81 -3.56 -8.21 -14.64
C VAL A 81 -2.17 -8.54 -15.17
N MET A 82 -1.15 -7.87 -14.62
CA MET A 82 0.27 -8.09 -14.92
C MET A 82 0.92 -9.01 -13.89
#